data_AF-A0A7V2ST84-F1
#
_entry.id   AF-A0A7V2ST84-F1
#
_cell.length_a   1.000
_cell.length_b   1.000
_cell.length_c   1.000
_cell.angle_alpha   90.00
_cell.angle_beta   90.00
_cell.angle_gamma   90.00
#
_symmetry.space_group_name_H-M   'P 1'
#
loop_
_entity.id
_entity.type
_entity.pdbx_description
1 polymer ?
#
loop_
_entity_poly.entity_id
_entity_poly.type
_entity_poly.pdbx_seq_one_letter_code
_entity_poly.pdbx_strand_id
1 'polypeptide(L)'
;MLGEKHDLHHEFPEYDEEIHYLKTHNNHFARFFKEYDDVDDELHRIAQQIETPSDDYVDQLKRKRLFYKDELYFMILKHVRKNKKKLIEKEKKRLKKAAKKKSKK
;
A
#
# COMPACT_ATOMS: atom_id res chain seq x y z
N MET A 1 -13.76 11.40 -15.83
CA MET A 1 -12.73 12.06 -16.66
C MET A 1 -11.58 11.08 -16.84
N LEU A 2 -11.02 10.96 -18.05
CA LEU A 2 -9.93 10.05 -18.44
C LEU A 2 -8.58 10.44 -17.78
N GLY A 3 -8.49 10.30 -16.46
CA GLY A 3 -7.32 10.72 -15.69
C GLY A 3 -7.35 10.36 -14.20
N GLU A 4 -8.31 9.55 -13.75
CA GLU A 4 -8.14 8.89 -12.45
C GLU A 4 -7.20 7.71 -12.68
N LYS A 5 -5.90 7.96 -12.48
CA LYS A 5 -4.94 6.91 -12.19
C LYS A 5 -5.59 5.99 -11.16
N HIS A 6 -5.59 4.69 -11.41
CA HIS A 6 -5.92 3.71 -10.39
C HIS A 6 -4.80 3.71 -9.34
N ASP A 7 -4.68 4.83 -8.62
CA ASP A 7 -3.72 4.97 -7.55
C ASP A 7 -4.17 4.07 -6.41
N LEU A 8 -3.21 3.41 -5.79
CA LEU A 8 -3.41 2.58 -4.60
C LEU A 8 -4.20 3.33 -3.51
N HIS A 9 -4.10 4.66 -3.49
CA HIS A 9 -4.86 5.58 -2.64
C HIS A 9 -6.38 5.49 -2.82
N HIS A 10 -6.87 5.29 -4.04
CA HIS A 10 -8.30 5.18 -4.33
C HIS A 10 -8.85 3.80 -3.99
N GLU A 11 -8.03 2.75 -4.16
CA GLU A 11 -8.39 1.39 -3.77
C GLU A 11 -8.36 1.19 -2.24
N PHE A 12 -7.51 1.96 -1.55
CA PHE A 12 -7.27 1.82 -0.11
C PHE A 12 -7.30 3.18 0.62
N PRO A 13 -8.44 3.89 0.64
CA PRO A 13 -8.53 5.20 1.28
C PRO A 13 -8.31 5.14 2.80
N GLU A 14 -8.60 4.00 3.44
CA GLU A 14 -8.34 3.80 4.88
C GLU A 14 -6.84 3.80 5.23
N TYR A 15 -5.97 3.52 4.24
CA TYR A 15 -4.53 3.45 4.43
C TYR A 15 -3.78 4.61 3.76
N ASP A 16 -4.47 5.67 3.31
CA ASP A 16 -3.89 6.80 2.60
C ASP A 16 -2.66 7.41 3.29
N GLU A 17 -2.78 7.69 4.59
CA GLU A 17 -1.69 8.24 5.41
C GLU A 17 -0.48 7.28 5.47
N GLU A 18 -0.74 5.98 5.65
CA GLU A 18 0.31 4.96 5.73
C GLU A 18 0.98 4.75 4.38
N ILE A 19 0.22 4.82 3.27
CA ILE A 19 0.72 4.78 1.89
C ILE A 19 1.62 5.99 1.62
N HIS A 20 1.17 7.20 1.98
CA HIS A 20 1.97 8.41 1.81
C HIS A 20 3.28 8.36 2.62
N TYR A 21 3.19 7.89 3.86
CA TYR A 21 4.36 7.68 4.71
C TYR A 21 5.31 6.65 4.11
N LEU A 22 4.81 5.49 3.67
CA LEU A 22 5.60 4.42 3.06
C LEU A 22 6.22 4.86 1.73
N LYS A 23 5.51 5.61 0.90
CA LYS A 23 6.03 6.14 -0.37
C LYS A 23 7.23 7.06 -0.16
N THR A 24 7.23 7.83 0.93
CA THR A 24 8.34 8.76 1.24
C THR A 24 9.48 8.10 2.03
N HIS A 25 9.16 7.15 2.91
CA HIS A 25 10.13 6.55 3.84
C HIS A 25 10.61 5.15 3.43
N ASN A 26 10.00 4.52 2.42
CA ASN A 26 10.34 3.18 1.98
C ASN A 26 10.54 3.16 0.45
N ASN A 27 11.82 3.17 0.05
CA ASN A 27 12.22 3.09 -1.36
C ASN A 27 11.68 1.86 -2.09
N HIS A 28 11.50 0.72 -1.39
CA HIS A 28 10.90 -0.46 -2.00
C HIS A 28 9.43 -0.21 -2.35
N PHE A 29 8.69 0.45 -1.47
CA PHE A 29 7.29 0.80 -1.71
C PHE A 29 7.17 1.78 -2.87
N ALA A 30 7.99 2.83 -2.89
CA ALA A 30 8.03 3.80 -3.98
C ALA A 30 8.31 3.15 -5.35
N ARG A 31 9.25 2.18 -5.39
CA ARG A 31 9.56 1.44 -6.61
C ARG A 31 8.38 0.58 -7.06
N PHE A 32 7.80 -0.24 -6.19
CA PHE A 32 6.65 -1.07 -6.55
C PHE A 32 5.43 -0.26 -6.98
N PHE A 33 5.22 0.90 -6.33
CA PHE A 33 4.16 1.82 -6.69
C PHE A 33 4.34 2.35 -8.11
N LYS A 34 5.57 2.74 -8.46
CA LYS A 34 5.89 3.20 -9.81
C LYS A 34 5.70 2.09 -10.84
N GLU A 35 6.18 0.88 -10.56
CA GLU A 35 6.02 -0.26 -11.48
C GLU A 35 4.55 -0.64 -11.69
N TYR A 36 3.71 -0.53 -10.65
CA TYR A 36 2.28 -0.74 -10.76
C TYR A 36 1.62 0.32 -11.67
N ASP A 37 1.95 1.59 -11.45
CA ASP A 37 1.48 2.72 -12.26
C ASP A 37 1.92 2.58 -13.73
N ASP A 38 3.19 2.22 -13.96
CA ASP A 38 3.73 1.97 -15.29
C ASP A 38 2.98 0.82 -16.00
N VAL A 39 2.66 -0.28 -15.29
CA VAL A 39 1.89 -1.42 -15.83
C VAL A 39 0.43 -1.06 -16.13
N ASP A 40 -0.21 -0.24 -15.29
CA ASP A 40 -1.60 0.19 -15.52
C ASP A 40 -1.67 1.17 -16.71
N ASP A 41 -0.75 2.13 -16.79
CA ASP A 41 -0.59 3.03 -17.93
C ASP A 41 -0.36 2.25 -19.23
N GLU A 42 0.48 1.20 -19.18
CA GLU A 42 0.74 0.34 -20.33
C GLU A 42 -0.49 -0.47 -20.75
N LEU A 43 -1.22 -1.05 -19.80
CA LEU A 43 -2.50 -1.72 -20.08
C LEU A 43 -3.52 -0.74 -20.69
N HIS A 44 -3.55 0.51 -20.23
CA HIS A 44 -4.43 1.54 -20.77
C HIS A 44 -4.07 1.90 -22.22
N ARG A 45 -2.77 2.03 -22.53
CA ARG A 45 -2.27 2.27 -23.90
C ARG A 45 -2.62 1.12 -24.83
N ILE A 46 -2.45 -0.12 -24.37
CA ILE A 46 -2.83 -1.33 -25.11
C ILE A 46 -4.35 -1.35 -25.37
N ALA A 47 -5.16 -1.05 -24.35
CA ALA A 47 -6.62 -1.02 -24.46
C ALA A 47 -7.12 0.06 -25.43
N GLN A 48 -6.40 1.18 -25.57
CA GLN A 48 -6.68 2.24 -26.53
C GLN A 48 -6.31 1.89 -27.99
N GLN A 49 -6.00 0.61 -28.29
CA GLN A 49 -5.66 0.10 -29.62
C GLN A 49 -4.45 0.77 -30.29
N ILE A 50 -3.54 1.34 -29.50
CA ILE A 50 -2.30 1.93 -30.03
C ILE A 50 -1.33 0.82 -30.48
N GLU A 51 -1.37 -0.34 -29.82
CA GLU A 51 -0.64 -1.56 -30.21
C GLU A 51 -1.55 -2.79 -30.00
N THR A 52 -1.47 -3.78 -30.89
CA THR A 52 -1.99 -5.13 -30.65
C THR A 52 -0.85 -6.01 -30.14
N PRO A 53 -0.48 -5.95 -28.85
CA PRO A 53 0.53 -6.83 -28.30
C PRO A 53 0.05 -8.28 -28.38
N SER A 54 1.01 -9.21 -28.37
CA SER A 54 0.70 -10.64 -28.26
C SER A 54 -0.06 -10.91 -26.96
N ASP A 55 -0.98 -11.88 -26.99
CA ASP A 55 -1.82 -12.27 -25.84
C ASP A 55 -0.97 -12.57 -24.57
N ASP A 56 0.22 -13.15 -24.79
CA ASP A 56 1.21 -13.45 -23.74
C ASP A 56 1.69 -12.19 -22.99
N TYR A 57 1.89 -11.08 -23.71
CA TYR A 57 2.34 -9.82 -23.10
C TYR A 57 1.28 -9.22 -22.18
N VAL A 58 0.02 -9.23 -22.62
CA VAL A 58 -1.12 -8.76 -21.83
C VAL A 58 -1.28 -9.61 -20.58
N ASP A 59 -1.11 -10.92 -20.69
CA ASP A 59 -1.16 -11.82 -19.53
C ASP A 59 0.01 -11.60 -18.57
N GLN A 60 1.22 -11.33 -19.07
CA GLN A 60 2.34 -10.92 -18.24
C GLN A 60 2.05 -9.63 -17.47
N LEU A 61 1.48 -8.61 -18.15
CA LEU A 61 1.10 -7.34 -17.50
C LEU A 61 0.03 -7.54 -16.43
N LYS A 62 -1.00 -8.35 -16.69
CA LYS A 62 -2.02 -8.69 -15.67
C LYS A 62 -1.39 -9.38 -14.46
N ARG A 63 -0.47 -10.32 -14.68
CA ARG A 63 0.26 -11.00 -13.58
C ARG A 63 1.11 -10.03 -12.79
N LYS A 64 1.85 -9.14 -13.47
CA LYS A 64 2.65 -8.08 -12.82
C LYS A 64 1.78 -7.14 -12.00
N ARG A 65 0.64 -6.69 -12.54
CA ARG A 65 -0.32 -5.84 -11.85
C ARG A 65 -0.79 -6.48 -10.55
N LEU A 66 -1.17 -7.77 -10.59
CA LEU A 66 -1.60 -8.50 -9.40
C LEU A 66 -0.45 -8.65 -8.39
N PHE A 67 0.74 -9.02 -8.86
CA PHE A 67 1.92 -9.18 -8.01
C PHE A 67 2.29 -7.88 -7.28
N TYR A 68 2.36 -6.75 -8.00
CA TYR A 68 2.69 -5.47 -7.40
C TYR A 68 1.60 -5.00 -6.43
N LYS A 69 0.33 -5.22 -6.75
CA LYS A 69 -0.77 -4.94 -5.82
C LYS A 69 -0.65 -5.75 -4.53
N ASP A 70 -0.37 -7.04 -4.62
CA ASP A 70 -0.20 -7.92 -3.46
C ASP A 70 1.01 -7.49 -2.61
N GLU A 71 2.14 -7.16 -3.24
CA GLU A 71 3.34 -6.68 -2.54
C GLU A 71 3.09 -5.35 -1.83
N LEU A 72 2.46 -4.39 -2.51
CA LEU A 72 2.10 -3.09 -1.92
C LEU A 72 1.16 -3.27 -0.72
N TYR A 73 0.13 -4.11 -0.86
CA TYR A 73 -0.81 -4.42 0.21
C TYR A 73 -0.12 -5.10 1.40
N PHE A 74 0.80 -6.04 1.15
CA PHE A 74 1.56 -6.71 2.20
C PHE A 74 2.44 -5.72 2.98
N MET A 75 3.07 -4.75 2.30
CA MET A 75 3.86 -3.70 2.95
C MET A 75 3.00 -2.80 3.85
N ILE A 76 1.82 -2.39 3.37
CA ILE A 76 0.86 -1.59 4.14
C ILE A 76 0.44 -2.36 5.40
N LEU A 77 -0.03 -3.60 5.25
CA LEU A 77 -0.44 -4.43 6.39
C LEU A 77 0.68 -4.63 7.40
N LYS A 78 1.92 -4.82 6.92
CA LYS A 78 3.09 -4.96 7.79
C LYS A 78 3.35 -3.68 8.59
N HIS A 79 3.19 -2.51 7.97
CA HIS A 79 3.34 -1.21 8.64
C HIS A 79 2.23 -0.98 9.67
N VAL A 80 0.97 -1.13 9.27
CA VAL A 80 -0.22 -0.99 10.12
C VAL A 80 -0.14 -1.93 11.33
N ARG A 81 0.24 -3.20 11.11
CA ARG A 81 0.39 -4.18 12.20
C ARG A 81 1.47 -3.76 13.19
N LYS A 82 2.58 -3.17 12.72
CA LYS A 82 3.66 -2.67 13.57
C LYS A 82 3.19 -1.45 14.38
N ASN A 83 2.45 -0.54 13.76
CA ASN A 83 1.88 0.64 14.41
C ASN A 83 0.84 0.24 15.48
N LYS A 84 -0.08 -0.67 15.16
CA LYS A 84 -1.08 -1.20 16.10
C LYS A 84 -0.45 -1.89 17.30
N LYS A 85 0.61 -2.70 17.11
CA LYS A 85 1.37 -3.32 18.22
C LYS A 85 1.99 -2.27 19.14
N LYS A 86 2.63 -1.23 18.59
CA LYS A 86 3.23 -0.14 19.38
C LYS A 86 2.18 0.61 20.21
N LEU A 87 1.00 0.89 19.64
CA LEU A 87 -0.11 1.54 20.35
C LEU A 87 -0.58 0.70 21.54
N ILE A 88 -0.82 -0.59 21.33
CA ILE A 88 -1.25 -1.52 22.39
C ILE A 88 -0.21 -1.60 23.51
N GLU A 89 1.08 -1.69 23.19
CA GLU A 89 2.14 -1.72 24.21
C GLU A 89 2.24 -0.41 25.01
N LYS A 90 2.10 0.74 24.34
CA LYS A 90 2.08 2.06 24.97
C LYS A 90 0.91 2.17 25.93
N GLU A 91 -0.27 1.73 25.52
CA GLU A 91 -1.49 1.78 26.31
C GLU A 91 -1.42 0.85 27.54
N LYS A 92 -0.94 -0.39 27.35
CA LYS A 92 -0.66 -1.32 28.46
C LYS A 92 0.32 -0.73 29.48
N LYS A 93 1.37 -0.04 29.03
CA LYS A 93 2.30 0.66 29.94
C LYS A 93 1.63 1.80 30.71
N ARG A 94 0.75 2.59 30.09
CA ARG A 94 -0.01 3.67 30.76
C ARG A 94 -0.95 3.11 31.82
N LEU A 95 -1.70 2.06 31.49
CA LEU A 95 -2.62 1.39 32.43
C LEU A 95 -1.87 0.79 33.64
N LYS A 96 -0.74 0.10 33.41
CA LYS A 96 0.11 -0.41 34.50
C LYS A 96 0.64 0.69 35.42
N LYS A 97 1.08 1.83 34.85
CA LYS A 97 1.53 2.99 35.64
C LYS A 97 0.38 3.63 36.43
N ALA A 98 -0.80 3.76 35.84
CA ALA A 98 -1.98 4.32 36.50
C ALA A 98 -2.46 3.42 37.67
N ALA A 99 -2.49 2.10 37.48
CA ALA A 99 -2.81 1.14 38.53
C ALA A 99 -1.82 1.22 39.71
N LYS A 100 -0.52 1.32 39.42
CA LYS A 100 0.53 1.45 40.44
C LYS A 100 0.46 2.78 41.20
N LYS A 101 -0.04 3.85 40.57
CA LYS A 101 -0.22 5.17 41.21
C LYS A 101 -1.49 5.23 42.07
N LYS A 102 -2.56 4.51 41.69
CA LYS A 102 -3.79 4.37 42.50
C LYS A 102 -3.58 3.51 43.77
N SER A 103 -2.69 2.51 43.73
CA SER A 103 -2.40 1.65 44.88
C SER A 103 -1.51 2.30 45.96
N LYS A 104 -0.98 3.50 45.70
CA LYS A 104 -0.04 4.21 46.58
C LYS A 104 -0.65 5.44 47.27
N LYS A 105 -1.97 5.62 47.12
CA LYS A 105 -2.77 6.70 47.71
C LYS A 105 -3.93 6.05 48.46
#